data_AF-A0A354A525-F1
#
_entry.id   AF-A0A354A525-F1
#
_cell.length_a   1.000
_cell.length_b   1.000
_cell.length_c   1.000
_cell.angle_alpha   90.00
_cell.angle_beta   90.00
_cell.angle_gamma   90.00
#
_symmetry.space_group_name_H-M   'P 1'
#
loop_
_entity.id
_entity.type
_entity.pdbx_description
1 polymer ?
#
loop_
_entity_poly.entity_id
_entity_poly.type
_entity_poly.pdbx_seq_one_letter_code
_entity_poly.pdbx_strand_id
1 'polypeptide(L)'
;MNTLKTLSKILMLFSLLTSIYSCASGRYLRTDRAGPEELAGTYTLLLYGARHSADVANVAVLDKEGDAYTFEIYAPEYDYTVKTGIPAKEALEEAQAHVRYYRDFSRSRLSKITDKAGNTIGYELRPLYHAFHLGQADVLYIDYMVKENKVITTIRIKEHLWERDRELIRGKSD
;
A
#
# COMPACT_ATOMS: atom_id res chain seq x y z
N MET A 1 9.60 49.87 30.27
CA MET A 1 9.71 48.54 30.93
C MET A 1 8.55 47.58 30.58
N ASN A 2 7.38 48.06 30.14
CA ASN A 2 6.25 47.19 29.78
C ASN A 2 6.33 46.62 28.35
N THR A 3 6.93 47.34 27.39
CA THR A 3 7.06 46.95 25.98
C THR A 3 7.99 45.74 25.76
N LEU A 4 9.10 45.66 26.53
CA LEU A 4 10.02 44.53 26.47
C LEU A 4 9.39 43.22 26.96
N LYS A 5 8.49 43.33 27.96
CA LYS A 5 7.73 42.19 28.51
C LYS A 5 6.66 41.71 27.53
N THR A 6 6.03 42.60 26.75
CA THR A 6 5.08 42.21 25.69
C THR A 6 5.79 41.54 24.52
N LEU A 7 6.96 42.05 24.10
CA LEU A 7 7.75 41.42 23.03
C LEU A 7 8.21 40.01 23.39
N SER A 8 8.68 39.81 24.63
CA SER A 8 9.08 38.49 25.15
C SER A 8 7.92 37.49 25.17
N LYS A 9 6.71 37.94 25.52
CA LYS A 9 5.49 37.10 25.51
C LYS A 9 5.08 36.71 24.09
N ILE A 10 5.18 37.62 23.12
CA ILE A 10 4.87 37.34 21.71
C ILE A 10 5.88 36.34 21.13
N LEU A 11 7.17 36.49 21.45
CA LEU A 11 8.22 35.58 20.98
C LEU A 11 8.08 34.17 21.59
N MET A 12 7.70 34.07 22.88
CA MET A 12 7.37 32.79 23.52
C MET A 12 6.17 32.12 22.87
N LEU A 13 5.11 32.89 22.55
CA LEU A 13 3.91 32.36 21.90
C LEU A 13 4.21 31.86 20.48
N PHE A 14 5.07 32.55 19.74
CA PHE A 14 5.49 32.14 18.40
C PHE A 14 6.36 30.86 18.43
N SER A 15 7.28 30.76 19.39
CA SER A 15 8.08 29.55 19.65
C SER A 15 7.23 28.34 20.05
N LEU A 16 6.15 28.56 20.81
CA LEU A 16 5.21 27.52 21.21
C LEU A 16 4.32 27.07 20.04
N LEU A 17 3.97 27.98 19.13
CA LEU A 17 3.20 27.66 17.92
C LEU A 17 4.00 26.85 16.90
N THR A 18 5.31 27.10 16.75
CA THR A 18 6.16 26.35 15.79
C THR A 18 6.47 24.92 16.25
N SER A 19 6.42 24.62 17.55
CA SER A 19 6.76 23.29 18.08
C SER A 19 5.64 22.25 17.90
N ILE A 20 4.40 22.68 17.64
CA ILE A 20 3.25 21.78 17.43
C ILE A 20 3.23 21.20 16.00
N TYR A 21 3.84 21.88 15.03
CA TYR A 21 3.87 21.42 13.64
C TYR A 21 4.92 20.32 13.37
N SER A 22 5.83 20.05 14.31
CA SER A 22 6.97 19.16 14.05
C SER A 22 6.76 17.70 14.49
N CYS A 23 5.62 17.36 15.10
CA CYS A 23 5.42 16.05 15.73
C CYS A 23 4.20 15.28 15.18
N ALA A 24 4.02 15.23 13.87
CA ALA A 24 3.12 14.25 13.22
C ALA A 24 3.43 14.10 11.72
N SER A 25 4.70 14.00 11.33
CA SER A 25 5.00 13.69 9.93
C SER A 25 4.69 12.20 9.67
N GLY A 26 3.46 11.91 9.23
CA GLY A 26 2.94 10.56 9.02
C GLY A 26 3.95 9.67 8.32
N ARG A 27 4.31 8.54 8.95
CA ARG A 27 5.23 7.55 8.37
C ARG A 27 4.56 6.77 7.23
N TYR A 28 3.25 6.90 7.11
CA TYR A 28 2.44 6.25 6.10
C TYR A 28 2.37 7.06 4.81
N LEU A 29 2.53 6.38 3.69
CA LEU A 29 2.39 6.95 2.36
C LEU A 29 0.93 7.00 1.94
N ARG A 30 0.65 7.89 1.00
CA ARG A 30 -0.68 8.03 0.42
C ARG A 30 -0.78 7.18 -0.83
N THR A 31 -1.96 6.60 -1.04
CA THR A 31 -2.34 5.94 -2.27
C THR A 31 -3.53 6.62 -2.90
N ASP A 32 -3.40 6.97 -4.17
CA ASP A 32 -4.45 7.60 -4.96
C ASP A 32 -4.68 6.79 -6.24
N ARG A 33 -5.88 6.83 -6.80
CA ARG A 33 -6.19 6.08 -8.02
C ARG A 33 -5.28 6.54 -9.17
N ALA A 34 -4.81 5.60 -9.98
CA ALA A 34 -3.98 5.87 -11.15
C ALA A 34 -4.49 5.15 -12.39
N GLY A 35 -4.19 5.71 -13.56
CA GLY A 35 -4.41 5.10 -14.87
C GLY A 35 -3.17 4.36 -15.38
N PRO A 36 -3.33 3.33 -16.25
CA PRO A 36 -2.21 2.65 -16.91
C PRO A 36 -1.23 3.58 -17.63
N GLU A 37 -1.74 4.68 -18.18
CA GLU A 37 -1.00 5.71 -18.91
C GLU A 37 -0.03 6.51 -18.03
N GLU A 38 -0.19 6.47 -16.70
CA GLU A 38 0.72 7.14 -15.77
C GLU A 38 2.02 6.34 -15.54
N LEU A 39 2.08 5.07 -15.93
CA LEU A 39 3.26 4.22 -15.72
C LEU A 39 4.31 4.50 -16.80
N ALA A 40 5.54 4.79 -16.37
CA ALA A 40 6.67 5.05 -17.25
C ALA A 40 7.99 4.65 -16.60
N GLY A 41 8.97 4.27 -17.41
CA GLY A 41 10.30 3.85 -16.95
C GLY A 41 10.39 2.34 -16.70
N THR A 42 11.24 1.96 -15.76
CA THR A 42 11.45 0.58 -15.32
C THR A 42 11.01 0.41 -13.87
N TYR A 43 10.62 -0.81 -13.52
CA TYR A 43 10.08 -1.14 -12.22
C TYR A 43 10.70 -2.43 -11.69
N THR A 44 10.86 -2.47 -10.37
CA THR A 44 10.98 -3.71 -9.63
C THR A 44 9.58 -4.17 -9.23
N LEU A 45 9.16 -5.34 -9.69
CA LEU A 45 7.88 -5.96 -9.34
C LEU A 45 8.04 -6.81 -8.09
N LEU A 46 7.17 -6.59 -7.11
CA LEU A 46 6.97 -7.45 -5.96
C LEU A 46 5.58 -8.10 -6.07
N LEU A 47 5.54 -9.40 -6.32
CA LEU A 47 4.33 -10.18 -6.57
C LEU A 47 3.99 -11.03 -5.33
N TYR A 48 3.07 -10.55 -4.50
CA TYR A 48 2.67 -11.19 -3.24
C TYR A 48 1.52 -12.18 -3.42
N GLY A 49 1.60 -13.35 -2.77
CA GLY A 49 0.54 -14.36 -2.77
C GLY A 49 0.60 -15.29 -3.98
N ALA A 50 -0.57 -15.68 -4.50
CA ALA A 50 -0.76 -16.65 -5.57
C ALA A 50 -0.11 -18.03 -5.30
N ARG A 51 -0.03 -18.42 -4.02
CA ARG A 51 0.62 -19.66 -3.57
C ARG A 51 -0.23 -20.90 -3.84
N HIS A 52 -1.55 -20.74 -3.78
CA HIS A 52 -2.53 -21.80 -4.03
C HIS A 52 -3.86 -21.21 -4.53
N SER A 53 -4.70 -22.02 -5.17
CA SER A 53 -5.95 -21.55 -5.80
C SER A 53 -6.94 -20.85 -4.87
N ALA A 54 -6.85 -21.09 -3.55
CA ALA A 54 -7.64 -20.41 -2.53
C ALA A 54 -7.03 -19.09 -2.00
N ASP A 55 -5.89 -18.64 -2.53
CA ASP A 55 -5.19 -17.45 -2.03
C ASP A 55 -5.89 -16.19 -2.56
N VAL A 56 -6.48 -15.43 -1.65
CA VAL A 56 -7.19 -14.18 -1.94
C VAL A 56 -6.31 -12.95 -1.77
N ALA A 57 -5.05 -13.11 -1.36
CA ALA A 57 -4.14 -12.00 -1.12
C ALA A 57 -3.12 -11.86 -2.27
N ASN A 58 -3.61 -11.77 -3.50
CA ASN A 58 -2.76 -11.67 -4.69
C ASN A 58 -2.56 -10.21 -5.06
N VAL A 59 -1.43 -9.62 -4.69
CA VAL A 59 -1.15 -8.17 -4.89
C VAL A 59 0.15 -8.02 -5.66
N ALA A 60 0.22 -7.03 -6.54
CA ALA A 60 1.45 -6.61 -7.16
C ALA A 60 1.81 -5.19 -6.72
N VAL A 61 3.07 -4.99 -6.32
CA VAL A 61 3.66 -3.68 -6.06
C VAL A 61 4.72 -3.44 -7.12
N LEU A 62 4.64 -2.28 -7.78
CA LEU A 62 5.60 -1.84 -8.78
C LEU A 62 6.43 -0.73 -8.16
N ASP A 63 7.62 -1.07 -7.71
CA ASP A 63 8.62 -0.14 -7.19
C ASP A 63 9.29 0.60 -8.35
N LYS A 64 9.22 1.93 -8.36
CA LYS A 64 9.74 2.72 -9.48
C LYS A 64 11.27 2.80 -9.38
N GLU A 65 11.96 2.33 -10.40
CA GLU A 65 13.42 2.36 -10.37
C GLU A 65 14.00 3.75 -10.66
N GLY A 66 15.14 4.03 -10.03
CA GLY A 66 15.87 5.29 -10.19
C GLY A 66 15.41 6.42 -9.26
N ASP A 67 14.46 6.16 -8.37
CA ASP A 67 14.17 7.06 -7.25
C ASP A 67 14.97 6.69 -5.98
N ALA A 68 14.67 7.35 -4.85
CA ALA A 68 15.39 7.17 -3.59
C ALA A 68 14.81 6.05 -2.72
N TYR A 69 13.71 5.41 -3.13
CA TYR A 69 12.97 4.43 -2.36
C TYR A 69 13.24 3.01 -2.85
N THR A 70 13.08 2.07 -1.92
CA THR A 70 13.05 0.64 -2.23
C THR A 70 11.89 0.01 -1.47
N PHE A 71 11.14 -0.85 -2.12
CA PHE A 71 9.98 -1.50 -1.51
C PHE A 71 10.37 -2.87 -0.96
N GLU A 72 9.78 -3.21 0.19
CA GLU A 72 9.88 -4.52 0.81
C GLU A 72 8.49 -4.93 1.31
N ILE A 73 8.07 -6.16 1.01
CA ILE A 73 6.84 -6.71 1.59
C ILE A 73 7.17 -7.23 2.99
N TYR A 74 6.37 -6.83 3.98
CA TYR A 74 6.44 -7.36 5.34
C TYR A 74 5.85 -8.78 5.39
N ALA A 75 6.57 -9.72 4.79
CA ALA A 75 6.28 -11.15 4.74
C ALA A 75 7.58 -11.94 4.52
N PRO A 76 7.59 -13.27 4.78
CA PRO A 76 8.71 -14.12 4.39
C PRO A 76 9.00 -14.05 2.88
N GLU A 77 10.26 -14.21 2.49
CA GLU A 77 10.69 -14.11 1.08
C GLU A 77 10.00 -15.15 0.17
N TYR A 78 9.53 -16.28 0.71
CA TYR A 78 8.81 -17.29 -0.07
C TYR A 78 7.33 -16.95 -0.32
N ASP A 79 6.81 -15.89 0.30
CA ASP A 79 5.42 -15.43 0.09
C ASP A 79 5.28 -14.44 -1.07
N TYR A 80 6.39 -14.05 -1.71
CA TYR A 80 6.38 -13.16 -2.86
C TYR A 80 7.53 -13.42 -3.83
N THR A 81 7.37 -12.99 -5.07
CA THR A 81 8.43 -13.01 -6.08
C THR A 81 8.89 -11.59 -6.36
N VAL A 82 10.21 -11.40 -6.55
CA VAL A 82 10.81 -10.12 -6.96
C VAL A 82 11.38 -10.23 -8.36
N LYS A 83 11.06 -9.26 -9.23
CA LYS A 83 11.64 -9.13 -10.57
C LYS A 83 12.08 -7.69 -10.81
N THR A 84 13.34 -7.46 -11.17
CA THR A 84 13.92 -6.12 -11.34
C THR A 84 14.08 -5.76 -12.81
N GLY A 85 14.18 -4.47 -13.12
CA GLY A 85 14.47 -3.95 -14.45
C GLY A 85 13.35 -4.12 -15.47
N ILE A 86 12.10 -4.29 -15.02
CA ILE A 86 10.99 -4.60 -15.92
C ILE A 86 10.41 -3.32 -16.52
N PRO A 87 10.32 -3.19 -17.86
CA PRO A 87 9.70 -2.02 -18.49
C PRO A 87 8.24 -1.83 -18.08
N ALA A 88 7.79 -0.58 -17.94
CA ALA A 88 6.44 -0.19 -17.48
C ALA A 88 5.28 -1.02 -18.06
N LYS A 89 5.29 -1.26 -19.37
CA LYS A 89 4.23 -2.03 -20.05
C LYS A 89 4.23 -3.50 -19.62
N GLU A 90 5.39 -4.13 -19.65
CA GLU A 90 5.57 -5.53 -19.23
C GLU A 90 5.28 -5.69 -17.75
N ALA A 91 5.71 -4.73 -16.93
CA ALA A 91 5.45 -4.68 -15.50
C ALA A 91 3.94 -4.70 -15.20
N LEU A 92 3.17 -3.88 -15.92
CA LEU A 92 1.72 -3.84 -15.77
C LEU A 92 1.04 -5.13 -16.24
N GLU A 93 1.48 -5.69 -17.37
CA GLU A 93 0.95 -6.95 -17.90
C GLU A 93 1.17 -8.12 -16.93
N GLU A 94 2.38 -8.25 -16.39
CA GLU A 94 2.70 -9.27 -15.38
C GLU A 94 1.91 -9.06 -14.09
N ALA A 95 1.84 -7.83 -13.59
CA ALA A 95 1.05 -7.49 -12.41
C ALA A 95 -0.43 -7.87 -12.60
N GLN A 96 -1.01 -7.57 -13.77
CA GLN A 96 -2.39 -7.95 -14.10
C GLN A 96 -2.58 -9.46 -14.14
N ALA A 97 -1.63 -10.20 -14.69
CA ALA A 97 -1.66 -11.65 -14.73
C ALA A 97 -1.58 -12.29 -13.32
N HIS A 98 -0.84 -11.65 -12.41
CA HIS A 98 -0.71 -12.08 -11.02
C HIS A 98 -1.98 -11.85 -10.21
N VAL A 99 -2.54 -10.63 -10.23
CA VAL A 99 -3.71 -10.29 -9.38
C VAL A 99 -4.99 -11.03 -9.76
N ARG A 100 -5.09 -11.52 -11.01
CA ARG A 100 -6.23 -12.31 -11.51
C ARG A 100 -6.20 -13.79 -11.13
N TYR A 101 -5.19 -14.23 -10.36
CA TYR A 101 -4.98 -15.65 -10.07
C TYR A 101 -6.15 -16.31 -9.32
N TYR A 102 -6.86 -15.57 -8.47
CA TYR A 102 -7.99 -16.10 -7.71
C TYR A 102 -9.25 -16.17 -8.57
N ARG A 103 -10.00 -17.28 -8.47
CA ARG A 103 -11.17 -17.56 -9.31
C ARG A 103 -12.28 -16.49 -9.28
N ASP A 104 -12.45 -15.80 -8.15
CA ASP A 104 -13.51 -14.79 -7.99
C ASP A 104 -13.03 -13.38 -8.32
N PHE A 105 -11.89 -13.25 -9.00
CA PHE A 105 -11.42 -12.00 -9.55
C PHE A 105 -12.48 -11.37 -10.44
N SER A 106 -12.84 -10.11 -10.14
CA SER A 106 -13.77 -9.33 -10.96
C SER A 106 -13.05 -8.30 -11.81
N ARG A 107 -12.17 -7.52 -11.19
CA ARG A 107 -11.35 -6.48 -11.84
C ARG A 107 -10.18 -6.11 -10.95
N SER A 108 -9.19 -5.41 -11.49
CA SER A 108 -8.11 -4.83 -10.69
C SER A 108 -8.34 -3.34 -10.42
N ARG A 109 -7.66 -2.80 -9.41
CA ARG A 109 -7.51 -1.38 -9.16
C ARG A 109 -6.03 -1.04 -9.12
N LEU A 110 -5.65 -0.06 -9.93
CA LEU A 110 -4.32 0.54 -9.93
C LEU A 110 -4.35 1.81 -9.08
N SER A 111 -3.37 1.94 -8.19
CA SER A 111 -3.17 3.11 -7.35
C SER A 111 -1.70 3.54 -7.46
N LYS A 112 -1.43 4.84 -7.52
CA LYS A 112 -0.08 5.37 -7.32
C LYS A 112 0.21 5.51 -5.84
N ILE A 113 1.45 5.26 -5.47
CA ILE A 113 1.97 5.44 -4.12
C ILE A 113 2.85 6.69 -4.16
N THR A 114 2.51 7.69 -3.35
CA THR A 114 3.19 8.99 -3.37
C THR A 114 3.91 9.30 -2.08
N ASP A 115 5.11 9.87 -2.19
CA ASP A 115 5.88 10.39 -1.05
C ASP A 115 5.22 11.65 -0.43
N LYS A 116 5.85 12.19 0.61
CA LYS A 116 5.38 13.41 1.29
C LYS A 116 5.45 14.67 0.42
N ALA A 117 6.30 14.68 -0.60
CA ALA A 117 6.41 15.78 -1.55
C ALA A 117 5.40 15.66 -2.71
N GLY A 118 4.68 14.53 -2.80
CA GLY A 118 3.71 14.24 -3.85
C GLY A 118 4.32 13.56 -5.08
N ASN A 119 5.60 13.15 -5.02
CA ASN A 119 6.21 12.39 -6.09
C ASN A 119 5.66 10.96 -6.10
N THR A 120 5.39 10.42 -7.28
CA THR A 120 5.04 9.01 -7.42
C THR A 120 6.31 8.16 -7.35
N ILE A 121 6.34 7.27 -6.37
CA ILE A 121 7.49 6.41 -6.05
C ILE A 121 7.20 4.92 -6.33
N GLY A 122 5.97 4.62 -6.74
CA GLY A 122 5.57 3.27 -7.10
C GLY A 122 4.08 3.17 -7.35
N TYR A 123 3.62 1.97 -7.66
CA TYR A 123 2.22 1.66 -7.88
C TYR A 123 1.81 0.39 -7.15
N GLU A 124 0.55 0.34 -6.75
CA GLU A 124 -0.14 -0.84 -6.24
C GLU A 124 -1.13 -1.31 -7.31
N LEU A 125 -1.07 -2.57 -7.69
CA LEU A 125 -2.16 -3.23 -8.38
C LEU A 125 -2.77 -4.28 -7.45
N ARG A 126 -4.05 -4.11 -7.15
CA ARG A 126 -4.79 -5.02 -6.27
C ARG A 126 -6.07 -5.56 -6.92
N PRO A 127 -6.49 -6.78 -6.58
CA PRO A 127 -7.72 -7.36 -7.08
C PRO A 127 -8.93 -6.82 -6.32
N LEU A 128 -10.03 -6.71 -7.05
CA LEU A 128 -11.37 -6.54 -6.52
C LEU A 128 -12.17 -7.78 -6.93
N TYR A 129 -12.84 -8.38 -5.96
CA TYR A 129 -13.55 -9.64 -6.10
C TYR A 129 -15.05 -9.46 -6.29
N HIS A 130 -15.71 -10.51 -6.76
CA HIS A 130 -17.16 -10.58 -6.74
C HIS A 130 -17.68 -10.65 -5.29
N ALA A 131 -18.45 -9.64 -4.88
CA ALA A 131 -18.91 -9.50 -3.50
C ALA A 131 -19.82 -10.65 -3.02
N PHE A 132 -20.45 -11.41 -3.94
CA PHE A 132 -21.33 -12.53 -3.60
C PHE A 132 -20.61 -13.66 -2.84
N HIS A 133 -19.31 -13.89 -3.11
CA HIS A 133 -18.56 -14.97 -2.47
C HIS A 133 -17.79 -14.53 -1.21
N LEU A 134 -17.29 -13.28 -1.17
CA LEU A 134 -16.44 -12.78 -0.06
C LEU A 134 -17.12 -11.71 0.82
N GLY A 135 -18.40 -11.40 0.54
CA GLY A 135 -19.19 -10.40 1.24
C GLY A 135 -18.82 -8.94 0.93
N GLN A 136 -17.68 -8.68 0.29
CA GLN A 136 -17.28 -7.36 -0.22
C GLN A 136 -16.28 -7.53 -1.37
N ALA A 137 -16.19 -6.52 -2.25
CA ALA A 137 -15.27 -6.58 -3.38
C ALA A 137 -13.81 -6.33 -2.99
N ASP A 138 -13.56 -5.38 -2.08
CA ASP A 138 -12.22 -5.06 -1.60
C ASP A 138 -12.00 -5.70 -0.22
N VAL A 139 -11.31 -6.84 -0.22
CA VAL A 139 -11.06 -7.66 0.97
C VAL A 139 -9.71 -7.40 1.62
N LEU A 140 -8.88 -6.56 1.02
CA LEU A 140 -7.49 -6.40 1.40
C LEU A 140 -7.26 -5.08 2.13
N TYR A 141 -6.55 -5.13 3.25
CA TYR A 141 -5.92 -3.99 3.88
C TYR A 141 -4.46 -3.94 3.42
N ILE A 142 -4.04 -2.84 2.81
CA ILE A 142 -2.64 -2.61 2.43
C ILE A 142 -2.22 -1.26 2.96
N ASP A 143 -1.05 -1.22 3.59
CA ASP A 143 -0.42 0.02 4.01
C ASP A 143 1.05 0.07 3.61
N TYR A 144 1.56 1.29 3.51
CA TYR A 144 2.91 1.60 3.07
C TYR A 144 3.55 2.51 4.08
N MET A 145 4.59 2.03 4.78
CA MET A 145 5.28 2.78 5.81
C MET A 145 6.74 3.03 5.42
N VAL A 146 7.16 4.29 5.45
CA VAL A 146 8.55 4.67 5.24
C VAL A 146 9.36 4.50 6.52
N LYS A 147 10.46 3.75 6.39
CA LYS A 147 11.57 3.71 7.35
C LYS A 147 12.85 4.08 6.59
N GLU A 148 13.34 5.30 6.82
CA GLU A 148 14.46 5.88 6.07
C GLU A 148 14.12 5.95 4.57
N ASN A 149 14.77 5.14 3.75
CA ASN A 149 14.55 5.05 2.30
C ASN A 149 13.84 3.74 1.89
N LYS A 150 13.37 2.96 2.87
CA LYS A 150 12.68 1.71 2.62
C LYS A 150 11.18 1.86 2.87
N VAL A 151 10.38 1.41 1.90
CA VAL A 151 8.93 1.35 2.01
C VAL A 151 8.52 -0.06 2.42
N ILE A 152 8.12 -0.20 3.67
CA ILE A 152 7.58 -1.44 4.22
C ILE A 152 6.11 -1.54 3.82
N THR A 153 5.78 -2.55 3.02
CA THR A 153 4.43 -2.82 2.54
C THR A 153 3.79 -3.92 3.39
N THR A 154 2.71 -3.60 4.10
CA THR A 154 1.93 -4.60 4.83
C THR A 154 0.72 -4.99 4.01
N ILE A 155 0.48 -6.29 3.80
CA ILE A 155 -0.68 -6.81 3.09
C ILE A 155 -1.41 -7.78 4.01
N ARG A 156 -2.71 -7.54 4.25
CA ARG A 156 -3.56 -8.37 5.11
C ARG A 156 -4.96 -8.48 4.54
N ILE A 157 -5.67 -9.54 4.89
CA ILE A 157 -7.12 -9.61 4.70
C ILE A 157 -7.79 -8.81 5.82
N LYS A 158 -8.79 -7.98 5.49
CA LYS A 158 -9.51 -7.14 6.47
C LYS A 158 -10.11 -7.98 7.59
N GLU A 159 -9.92 -7.57 8.84
CA GLU A 159 -10.22 -8.36 10.06
C GLU A 159 -11.66 -8.87 10.14
N HIS A 160 -12.66 -8.07 9.72
CA HIS A 160 -14.07 -8.46 9.73
C HIS A 160 -14.42 -9.62 8.78
N LEU A 161 -13.48 -10.04 7.92
CA LEU A 161 -13.63 -11.24 7.10
C LEU A 161 -13.19 -12.51 7.83
N TRP A 162 -12.24 -12.42 8.76
CA TRP A 162 -11.73 -13.58 9.51
C TRP A 162 -12.72 -14.12 10.54
N GLU A 163 -13.63 -13.28 11.05
CA GLU A 163 -14.66 -13.71 12.00
C GLU A 163 -15.78 -14.52 11.33
N ARG A 164 -16.21 -14.14 10.12
CA ARG A 164 -17.23 -14.88 9.36
C ARG A 164 -16.78 -16.28 8.95
N ASP A 165 -15.51 -16.45 8.54
CA ASP A 165 -14.98 -17.78 8.21
C ASP A 165 -14.91 -18.70 9.44
N ARG A 166 -14.61 -18.15 10.63
CA ARG A 166 -14.63 -18.93 11.88
C ARG A 166 -16.03 -19.36 12.30
N GLU A 167 -17.04 -18.52 12.07
CA GLU A 167 -18.44 -18.87 12.34
C GLU A 167 -18.96 -19.92 11.35
N LEU A 168 -18.62 -19.82 10.06
CA LEU A 168 -18.98 -20.81 9.04
C LEU A 168 -18.31 -22.17 9.26
N ILE A 169 -17.08 -22.19 9.78
CA ILE A 169 -16.37 -23.43 10.14
C ILE A 169 -16.92 -24.03 11.44
N ARG A 170 -17.38 -23.22 12.40
CA ARG A 170 -17.99 -23.70 13.65
C ARG A 170 -19.46 -24.07 13.52
N GLY A 171 -20.18 -23.58 12.51
CA GLY A 171 -21.61 -23.84 12.29
C GLY A 171 -21.95 -25.14 11.57
N LYS A 172 -21.03 -26.13 11.54
CA LYS A 172 -21.26 -27.43 10.88
C LYS A 172 -21.06 -28.63 11.81
N SER A 173 -21.48 -28.46 13.06
CA SER A 173 -21.65 -29.52 14.03
C SER A 173 -23.01 -29.35 14.72
N ASP A 174 -24.06 -29.75 14.01
CA ASP A 174 -25.33 -30.21 14.56
C ASP A 174 -25.78 -31.43 13.73
#